data_AF-A0A958WUS3-F1
#
_entry.id   AF-A0A958WUS3-F1
#
_cell.length_a   1.000
_cell.length_b   1.000
_cell.length_c   1.000
_cell.angle_alpha   90.00
_cell.angle_beta   90.00
_cell.angle_gamma   90.00
#
_symmetry.space_group_name_H-M   'P 1'
#
loop_
_entity.id
_entity.type
_entity.pdbx_description
1 polymer ?
#
loop_
_entity_poly.entity_id
_entity_poly.type
_entity_poly.pdbx_seq_one_letter_code
_entity_poly.pdbx_strand_id
1 'polypeptide(L)'
;MNNFNDISHIENYLLGRMPDAERKAFEAELSADALLRQEVEAYQKIFSGFSVLKEEAFAVQVAQWAKAAPSQNHDNIVPINKGATIRTLWRRVAVAASVVLLLGVAAAWWASQQYGDEKLVAAAYAPPLAAGTMGGPETQASELEKQFEAAHGLFQKGSYADAANGFNQVAKTLETNPALFDNLTRKFYLDNARWTGLLAQFAAGQLSDEAFSQALNQFADDPASDYAAKAKELKKDMGSIWRKIGG
;
A
#
# COMPACT_ATOMS: atom_id res chain seq x y z
N MET A 1 19.82 40.69 1.36
CA MET A 1 18.69 39.77 1.59
C MET A 1 19.28 38.38 1.68
N ASN A 2 19.31 37.81 2.87
CA ASN A 2 19.70 36.41 3.02
C ASN A 2 18.56 35.57 2.45
N ASN A 3 18.88 34.55 1.66
CA ASN A 3 17.88 33.68 1.06
C ASN A 3 17.65 32.50 2.01
N PHE A 4 16.63 32.61 2.86
CA PHE A 4 16.35 31.62 3.91
C PHE A 4 15.45 30.47 3.44
N ASN A 5 15.04 30.46 2.16
CA ASN A 5 14.34 29.34 1.52
C ASN A 5 15.27 28.15 1.19
N ASP A 6 16.46 28.09 1.78
CA ASP A 6 17.35 26.93 1.70
C ASP A 6 16.92 25.92 2.78
N ILE A 7 16.66 24.69 2.35
CA ILE A 7 16.33 23.53 3.19
C ILE A 7 17.29 23.41 4.38
N SER A 8 18.57 23.73 4.17
CA SER A 8 19.61 23.68 5.20
C SER A 8 19.32 24.60 6.40
N HIS A 9 18.67 25.75 6.19
CA HIS A 9 18.30 26.67 7.28
C HIS A 9 17.11 26.15 8.07
N ILE A 10 16.09 25.62 7.38
CA ILE A 10 14.93 24.99 8.03
C ILE A 10 15.40 23.82 8.91
N GLU A 11 16.29 22.97 8.40
CA GLU A 11 16.86 21.86 9.16
C GLU A 11 17.64 22.34 10.39
N ASN A 12 18.53 23.33 10.25
CA ASN A 12 19.30 23.85 11.37
C ASN A 12 18.40 24.52 12.43
N TYR A 13 17.32 25.16 12.02
CA TYR A 13 16.32 25.73 12.91
C TYR A 13 15.60 24.63 13.71
N LEU A 14 15.04 23.62 13.02
CA LEU A 14 14.30 22.52 13.63
C LEU A 14 15.17 21.64 14.54
N LEU A 15 16.47 21.51 14.22
CA LEU A 15 17.44 20.75 15.03
C LEU A 15 18.07 21.57 16.17
N GLY A 16 17.73 22.86 16.32
CA GLY A 16 18.29 23.73 17.35
C GLY A 16 19.79 24.02 17.17
N ARG A 17 20.31 23.91 15.94
CA ARG A 17 21.72 24.15 15.59
C ARG A 17 22.00 25.58 15.13
N MET A 18 20.95 26.39 14.98
CA MET A 18 21.04 27.77 14.52
C MET A 18 21.53 28.69 15.65
N PRO A 19 22.55 29.56 15.43
CA PRO A 19 22.96 30.56 16.41
C PRO A 19 21.82 31.51 16.78
N ASP A 20 21.81 32.02 18.03
CA ASP A 20 20.69 32.84 18.54
C ASP A 20 20.36 34.07 17.68
N ALA A 21 21.38 34.71 17.09
CA ALA A 21 21.19 35.88 16.22
C ALA A 21 20.50 35.50 14.89
N GLU A 22 20.89 34.37 14.30
CA GLU A 22 20.29 33.85 13.06
C GLU A 22 18.89 33.29 13.32
N ARG A 23 18.68 32.62 14.46
CA ARG A 23 17.37 32.11 14.85
C ARG A 23 16.34 33.23 14.95
N LYS A 24 16.68 34.35 15.58
CA LYS A 24 15.80 35.52 15.68
C LYS A 24 15.47 36.13 14.31
N ALA A 25 16.44 36.18 13.40
CA ALA A 25 16.21 36.67 12.04
C ALA A 25 15.27 35.72 11.27
N PHE A 26 15.48 34.42 11.40
CA PHE A 26 14.65 33.39 10.77
C PHE A 26 13.22 33.38 11.31
N GLU A 27 13.03 33.54 12.63
CA GLU A 27 11.70 33.64 13.26
C GLU A 27 10.94 34.90 12.80
N ALA A 28 11.65 36.03 12.64
CA ALA A 28 11.05 37.25 12.10
C ALA A 28 10.56 37.03 10.66
N GLU A 29 11.33 36.33 9.83
CA GLU A 29 10.93 36.00 8.46
C GLU A 29 9.81 34.96 8.40
N LEU A 30 9.83 33.94 9.26
CA LEU A 30 8.75 32.96 9.41
C LEU A 30 7.40 33.63 9.73
N SER A 31 7.43 34.73 10.50
CA SER A 31 6.25 35.54 10.81
C SER A 31 5.77 36.38 9.61
N ALA A 32 6.70 36.81 8.75
CA ALA A 32 6.43 37.66 7.60
C ALA A 32 6.04 36.88 6.33
N ASP A 33 6.58 35.67 6.14
CA ASP A 33 6.39 34.84 4.95
C ASP A 33 5.48 33.64 5.26
N ALA A 34 4.33 33.57 4.57
CA ALA A 34 3.38 32.49 4.71
C ALA A 34 3.83 31.18 4.04
N LEU A 35 4.61 31.26 2.95
CA LEU A 35 5.13 30.08 2.24
C LEU A 35 6.21 29.40 3.09
N LEU A 36 7.16 30.17 3.61
CA LEU A 36 8.20 29.64 4.50
C LEU A 36 7.60 28.93 5.71
N ARG A 37 6.50 29.47 6.25
CA ARG A 37 5.79 28.85 7.37
C ARG A 37 5.16 27.51 7.02
N GLN A 38 4.56 27.39 5.84
CA GLN A 38 4.03 26.11 5.34
C GLN A 38 5.13 25.08 5.11
N GLU A 39 6.28 25.51 4.58
CA GLU A 39 7.44 24.64 4.38
C GLU A 39 7.97 24.11 5.72
N VAL A 40 8.18 24.98 6.70
CA VAL A 40 8.63 24.59 8.05
C VAL A 40 7.64 23.62 8.70
N GLU A 41 6.33 23.85 8.57
CA GLU A 41 5.31 22.93 9.08
C GLU A 41 5.36 21.55 8.40
N ALA A 42 5.58 21.50 7.08
CA ALA A 42 5.72 20.24 6.34
C ALA A 42 6.95 19.45 6.82
N TYR A 43 8.10 20.12 6.98
CA TYR A 43 9.31 19.50 7.52
C TYR A 43 9.12 19.02 8.96
N GLN A 44 8.45 19.80 9.80
CA GLN A 44 8.17 19.42 11.18
C GLN A 44 7.34 18.13 11.26
N LYS A 45 6.33 17.96 10.38
CA LYS A 45 5.55 16.71 10.27
C LYS A 45 6.44 15.52 9.89
N ILE A 46 7.30 15.68 8.89
CA ILE A 46 8.24 14.64 8.46
C ILE A 46 9.19 14.23 9.61
N PHE A 47 9.82 15.21 10.28
CA PHE A 47 10.73 14.96 11.41
C PHE A 47 10.02 14.35 12.62
N SER A 48 8.76 14.73 12.88
CA SER A 48 7.95 14.12 13.93
C SER A 48 7.66 12.64 13.63
N GLY A 49 7.40 12.29 12.36
CA GLY A 49 7.24 10.91 11.93
C GLY A 49 8.51 10.08 12.15
N PHE A 50 9.69 10.66 11.90
CA PHE A 50 10.96 9.99 12.21
C PHE A 50 11.24 9.87 13.71
N SER A 51 10.74 10.81 14.54
CA SER A 51 10.88 10.71 16.00
C SER A 51 10.08 9.57 16.60
N VAL A 52 8.93 9.22 15.99
CA VAL A 52 8.15 8.01 16.32
C VAL A 52 8.90 6.74 15.89
N LEU A 53 9.70 6.81 14.82
CA LEU A 53 10.57 5.72 14.35
C LEU A 53 11.90 5.61 15.12
N LYS A 54 12.19 6.52 16.07
CA LYS A 54 13.32 6.38 17.01
C LYS A 54 13.01 5.35 18.09
N GLU A 55 12.53 4.18 17.72
CA GLU A 55 12.58 3.03 18.60
C GLU A 55 14.06 2.70 18.84
N GLU A 56 14.45 2.49 20.10
CA GLU A 56 15.79 2.03 20.49
C GLU A 56 16.28 0.85 19.63
N ALA A 57 15.34 0.03 19.13
CA ALA A 57 15.59 -1.05 18.19
C ALA A 57 16.31 -0.62 16.90
N PHE A 58 15.96 0.53 16.31
CA PHE A 58 16.60 1.02 15.09
C PHE A 58 18.01 1.55 15.36
N ALA A 59 18.20 2.28 16.46
CA ALA A 59 19.53 2.72 16.91
C ALA A 59 20.47 1.53 17.17
N VAL A 60 19.95 0.45 17.77
CA VAL A 60 20.70 -0.79 17.98
C VAL A 60 21.06 -1.47 16.66
N GLN A 61 20.14 -1.55 15.69
CA GLN A 61 20.44 -2.11 14.37
C GLN A 61 21.50 -1.32 13.60
N VAL A 62 21.40 0.01 13.60
CA VAL A 62 22.40 0.87 12.93
C VAL A 62 23.77 0.74 13.58
N ALA A 63 23.84 0.64 14.92
CA ALA A 63 25.09 0.39 15.63
C ALA A 63 25.68 -1.00 15.33
N GLN A 64 24.82 -2.01 15.12
CA GLN A 64 25.25 -3.34 14.69
C GLN A 64 25.79 -3.32 13.25
N TRP A 65 25.18 -2.60 12.32
CA TRP A 65 25.71 -2.43 10.97
C TRP A 65 27.04 -1.70 10.95
N ALA A 66 27.19 -0.66 11.79
CA ALA A 66 28.46 0.04 11.93
C ALA A 66 29.58 -0.86 12.50
N LYS A 67 29.24 -1.84 13.35
CA LYS A 67 30.18 -2.85 13.88
C LYS A 67 30.42 -4.01 12.89
N ALA A 68 29.46 -4.31 12.02
CA ALA A 68 29.55 -5.36 11.02
C ALA A 68 30.23 -4.90 9.72
N ALA A 69 30.40 -3.58 9.53
CA ALA A 69 31.30 -3.06 8.51
C ALA A 69 32.72 -3.56 8.82
N PRO A 70 33.37 -4.32 7.93
CA PRO A 70 34.70 -4.84 8.19
C PRO A 70 35.64 -3.66 8.38
N SER A 71 36.16 -3.50 9.59
CA SER A 71 37.38 -2.75 9.85
C SER A 71 38.43 -3.34 8.93
N GLN A 72 38.68 -2.71 7.79
CA GLN A 72 39.79 -3.11 6.94
C GLN A 72 41.05 -2.96 7.79
N ASN A 73 41.65 -4.10 8.13
CA ASN A 73 42.92 -4.19 8.81
C ASN A 73 43.92 -3.26 8.12
N HIS A 74 44.38 -2.26 8.87
CA HIS A 74 45.28 -1.20 8.44
C HIS A 74 46.75 -1.65 8.34
N ASP A 75 47.03 -2.88 7.89
CA ASP A 75 48.40 -3.44 7.87
C ASP A 75 48.99 -3.67 6.48
N ASN A 76 48.44 -3.04 5.44
CA ASN A 76 49.14 -2.97 4.16
C ASN A 76 48.98 -1.60 3.51
N ILE A 77 49.82 -0.66 3.94
CA ILE A 77 49.90 0.68 3.38
C ILE A 77 50.68 0.60 2.06
N VAL A 78 49.97 0.34 0.97
CA VAL A 78 50.47 0.64 -0.38
C VAL A 78 50.41 2.17 -0.52
N PRO A 79 51.49 2.86 -0.93
CA PRO A 79 51.48 4.31 -1.08
C PRO A 79 50.46 4.72 -2.15
N ILE A 80 49.38 5.36 -1.71
CA ILE A 80 48.37 5.95 -2.59
C ILE A 80 49.06 7.06 -3.39
N ASN A 81 49.22 6.81 -4.69
CA ASN A 81 49.70 7.79 -5.64
C ASN A 81 48.71 8.98 -5.66
N LYS A 82 49.10 10.12 -5.10
CA LYS A 82 48.29 11.34 -4.93
C LYS A 82 48.08 12.09 -6.25
N GLY A 83 47.58 11.41 -7.28
CA GLY A 83 47.60 11.91 -8.67
C GLY A 83 46.26 12.02 -9.38
N ALA A 84 45.12 11.66 -8.77
CA ALA A 84 43.82 11.73 -9.43
C ALA A 84 42.85 12.58 -8.61
N THR A 85 42.79 13.88 -8.92
CA THR A 85 41.68 14.73 -8.50
C THR A 85 40.43 14.25 -9.24
N ILE A 86 39.67 13.34 -8.63
CA ILE A 86 38.33 12.99 -9.12
C ILE A 86 37.55 14.30 -9.17
N ARG A 87 37.26 14.76 -10.40
CA ARG A 87 36.62 16.06 -10.66
C ARG A 87 35.35 16.15 -9.81
N THR A 88 35.23 17.24 -9.05
CA THR A 88 34.15 17.52 -8.09
C THR A 88 32.74 17.34 -8.66
N LEU A 89 32.57 17.45 -9.98
CA LEU A 89 31.34 17.15 -10.70
C LEU A 89 30.88 15.69 -10.54
N TRP A 90 31.79 14.71 -10.54
CA TRP A 90 31.44 13.29 -10.38
C TRP A 90 30.91 12.97 -8.98
N ARG A 91 31.40 13.67 -7.95
CA ARG A 91 30.84 13.56 -6.59
C ARG A 91 29.40 14.06 -6.53
N ARG A 92 29.08 15.18 -7.20
CA ARG A 92 27.72 15.72 -7.23
C ARG A 92 26.76 14.79 -8.00
N VAL A 93 27.22 14.20 -9.11
CA VAL A 93 26.44 13.23 -9.89
C VAL A 93 26.20 11.95 -9.07
N ALA A 94 27.21 11.43 -8.37
CA ALA A 94 27.05 10.24 -7.53
C ALA A 94 26.04 10.45 -6.39
N VAL A 95 26.06 11.62 -5.74
CA VAL A 95 25.07 11.98 -4.72
C VAL A 95 23.68 12.06 -5.32
N ALA A 96 23.50 12.78 -6.44
CA ALA A 96 22.19 12.87 -7.10
C ALA A 96 21.65 11.49 -7.55
N ALA A 97 22.50 10.62 -8.11
CA ALA A 97 22.12 9.27 -8.50
C ALA A 97 21.69 8.41 -7.29
N SER A 98 22.38 8.53 -6.15
CA SER A 98 22.00 7.82 -4.93
C SER A 98 20.65 8.26 -4.38
N VAL A 99 20.34 9.57 -4.41
CA VAL A 99 19.04 10.10 -3.99
C VAL A 99 17.92 9.60 -4.90
N VAL A 100 18.12 9.64 -6.22
CA VAL A 100 17.14 9.11 -7.19
C VAL A 100 16.92 7.60 -6.98
N LEU A 101 17.98 6.84 -6.73
CA LEU A 101 17.88 5.40 -6.48
C LEU A 101 17.10 5.11 -5.19
N LEU A 102 17.39 5.84 -4.10
CA LEU A 102 16.66 5.71 -2.85
C LEU A 102 15.18 6.07 -3.00
N LEU A 103 14.88 7.16 -3.72
CA LEU A 103 13.49 7.54 -4.02
C LEU A 103 12.79 6.47 -4.86
N GLY A 104 13.47 5.88 -5.84
CA GLY A 104 12.94 4.80 -6.66
C GLY A 104 12.61 3.55 -5.84
N VAL A 105 13.51 3.12 -4.95
CA VAL A 105 13.28 1.97 -4.06
C VAL A 105 12.16 2.26 -3.05
N ALA A 106 12.15 3.44 -2.46
CA ALA A 106 11.09 3.84 -1.53
C ALA A 106 9.71 3.90 -2.22
N ALA A 107 9.66 4.41 -3.46
CA ALA A 107 8.44 4.44 -4.25
C ALA A 107 7.96 3.04 -4.64
N ALA A 108 8.86 2.14 -5.05
CA ALA A 108 8.52 0.76 -5.36
C ALA A 108 8.01 -0.01 -4.13
N TRP A 109 8.66 0.16 -2.97
CA TRP A 109 8.22 -0.45 -1.71
C TRP A 109 6.88 0.10 -1.22
N TRP A 110 6.66 1.41 -1.35
CA TRP A 110 5.36 2.01 -1.04
C TRP A 110 4.27 1.53 -2.00
N ALA A 111 4.59 1.42 -3.29
CA ALA A 111 3.65 0.96 -4.30
C ALA A 111 3.24 -0.50 -4.07
N SER A 112 4.17 -1.40 -3.73
CA SER A 112 3.82 -2.81 -3.46
C SER A 112 2.92 -2.97 -2.23
N GLN A 113 3.09 -2.13 -1.21
CA GLN A 113 2.25 -2.13 -0.02
C GLN A 113 0.83 -1.60 -0.25
N GLN A 114 0.64 -0.67 -1.20
CA GLN A 114 -0.66 -0.03 -1.45
C GLN A 114 -1.41 -0.64 -2.63
N TYR A 115 -0.70 -1.19 -3.63
CA TYR A 115 -1.26 -1.67 -4.89
C TYR A 115 -1.08 -3.18 -5.11
N GLY A 116 -0.67 -3.92 -4.08
CA GLY A 116 -0.69 -5.39 -4.12
C GLY A 116 -2.11 -5.93 -4.36
N ASP A 117 -2.21 -7.10 -4.97
CA ASP A 117 -3.50 -7.70 -5.36
C ASP A 117 -4.46 -7.84 -4.17
N GLU A 118 -3.93 -8.22 -3.01
CA GLU A 118 -4.71 -8.30 -1.75
C GLU A 118 -5.34 -6.97 -1.34
N LYS A 119 -4.64 -5.84 -1.54
CA LYS A 119 -5.13 -4.50 -1.17
C LYS A 119 -6.22 -4.03 -2.11
N LEU A 120 -6.03 -4.21 -3.41
CA LEU A 120 -7.02 -3.89 -4.43
C LEU A 120 -8.30 -4.69 -4.19
N VAL A 121 -8.14 -5.99 -3.91
CA VAL A 121 -9.25 -6.88 -3.58
C VAL A 121 -9.92 -6.48 -2.27
N ALA A 122 -9.16 -6.17 -1.23
CA ALA A 122 -9.71 -5.74 0.06
C ALA A 122 -10.50 -4.42 -0.04
N ALA A 123 -10.07 -3.48 -0.89
CA ALA A 123 -10.79 -2.23 -1.14
C ALA A 123 -12.11 -2.47 -1.89
N ALA A 124 -12.15 -3.46 -2.80
CA ALA A 124 -13.34 -3.82 -3.57
C ALA A 124 -14.31 -4.74 -2.81
N TYR A 125 -13.85 -5.34 -1.71
CA TYR A 125 -14.63 -6.22 -0.86
C TYR A 125 -15.61 -5.46 0.03
N ALA A 126 -16.86 -5.93 0.08
CA ALA A 126 -17.83 -5.47 1.06
C ALA A 126 -18.46 -6.70 1.73
N PRO A 127 -18.33 -6.86 3.06
CA PRO A 127 -18.98 -7.97 3.75
C PRO A 127 -20.50 -7.84 3.58
N PRO A 128 -21.21 -8.94 3.27
CA PRO A 128 -22.66 -8.92 3.23
C PRO A 128 -23.20 -8.59 4.63
N LEU A 129 -24.36 -7.93 4.68
CA LEU A 129 -25.10 -7.80 5.93
C LEU A 129 -25.51 -9.21 6.37
N ALA A 130 -25.13 -9.61 7.59
CA ALA A 130 -25.51 -10.89 8.15
C ALA A 130 -27.05 -10.96 8.23
N ALA A 131 -27.65 -11.77 7.37
CA ALA A 131 -29.11 -11.90 7.29
C ALA A 131 -29.67 -12.82 8.39
N GLY A 132 -28.83 -13.65 9.03
CA GLY A 132 -29.26 -14.70 9.94
C GLY A 132 -28.76 -14.52 11.37
N THR A 133 -29.46 -13.75 12.20
CA THR A 133 -29.30 -13.83 13.67
C THR A 133 -30.49 -14.52 14.36
N MET A 134 -31.46 -15.04 13.60
CA MET A 134 -32.59 -15.78 14.17
C MET A 134 -32.47 -17.28 13.85
N GLY A 135 -32.27 -18.09 14.90
CA GLY A 135 -32.10 -19.53 14.84
C GLY A 135 -33.34 -20.27 14.33
N GLY A 136 -33.51 -20.29 13.01
CA GLY A 136 -34.52 -21.07 12.31
C GLY A 136 -34.19 -22.57 12.25
N PRO A 137 -35.15 -23.40 11.80
CA PRO A 137 -34.91 -24.82 11.59
C PRO A 137 -33.83 -25.06 10.53
N GLU A 138 -33.05 -26.13 10.69
CA GLU A 138 -32.03 -26.52 9.72
C GLU A 138 -32.69 -26.95 8.39
N THR A 139 -32.52 -26.13 7.38
CA THR A 139 -32.95 -26.34 6.00
C THR A 139 -31.75 -26.29 5.05
N GLN A 140 -31.92 -26.77 3.81
CA GLN A 140 -30.88 -26.62 2.78
C GLN A 140 -30.52 -25.15 2.54
N ALA A 141 -31.49 -24.24 2.68
CA ALA A 141 -31.26 -22.80 2.57
C ALA A 141 -30.34 -22.30 3.70
N SER A 142 -30.64 -22.65 4.96
CA SER A 142 -29.80 -22.27 6.11
C SER A 142 -28.40 -22.88 6.05
N GLU A 143 -28.25 -24.08 5.47
CA GLU A 143 -26.93 -24.70 5.29
C GLU A 143 -26.10 -23.96 4.22
N LEU A 144 -26.75 -23.53 3.13
CA LEU A 144 -26.08 -22.69 2.14
C LEU A 144 -25.68 -21.33 2.73
N GLU A 145 -26.52 -20.71 3.55
CA GLU A 145 -26.21 -19.47 4.27
C GLU A 145 -24.96 -19.65 5.15
N LYS A 146 -24.88 -20.74 5.92
CA LYS A 146 -23.69 -21.09 6.72
C LYS A 146 -22.44 -21.24 5.84
N GLN A 147 -22.55 -21.91 4.68
CA GLN A 147 -21.43 -22.08 3.76
C GLN A 147 -20.97 -20.74 3.16
N PHE A 148 -21.92 -19.88 2.81
CA PHE A 148 -21.65 -18.54 2.32
C PHE A 148 -20.96 -17.66 3.37
N GLU A 149 -21.45 -17.66 4.61
CA GLU A 149 -20.80 -16.99 5.74
C GLU A 149 -19.40 -17.53 6.03
N ALA A 150 -19.22 -18.86 5.97
CA ALA A 150 -17.91 -19.48 6.13
C ALA A 150 -16.92 -19.05 5.04
N ALA A 151 -17.35 -18.95 3.78
CA ALA A 151 -16.54 -18.46 2.68
C ALA A 151 -16.11 -16.99 2.87
N HIS A 152 -17.03 -16.13 3.34
CA HIS A 152 -16.68 -14.77 3.74
C HIS A 152 -15.69 -14.72 4.91
N GLY A 153 -15.85 -15.59 5.90
CA GLY A 153 -14.93 -15.71 7.01
C GLY A 153 -13.52 -16.15 6.57
N LEU A 154 -13.42 -17.04 5.58
CA LEU A 154 -12.14 -17.43 4.96
C LEU A 154 -11.51 -16.26 4.21
N PHE A 155 -12.30 -15.51 3.44
CA PHE A 155 -11.83 -14.33 2.73
C PHE A 155 -11.25 -13.29 3.69
N GLN A 156 -11.97 -12.97 4.78
CA GLN A 156 -11.54 -12.00 5.79
C GLN A 156 -10.26 -12.41 6.53
N LYS A 157 -9.98 -13.73 6.61
CA LYS A 157 -8.74 -14.26 7.19
C LYS A 157 -7.56 -14.29 6.20
N GLY A 158 -7.78 -13.89 4.95
CA GLY A 158 -6.77 -13.98 3.89
C GLY A 158 -6.61 -15.37 3.29
N SER A 159 -7.47 -16.34 3.64
CA SER A 159 -7.47 -17.69 3.06
C SER A 159 -8.17 -17.69 1.69
N TYR A 160 -7.62 -16.91 0.75
CA TYR A 160 -8.29 -16.58 -0.51
C TYR A 160 -8.59 -17.79 -1.41
N ALA A 161 -7.69 -18.78 -1.46
CA ALA A 161 -7.91 -20.00 -2.26
C ALA A 161 -9.10 -20.82 -1.73
N ASP A 162 -9.20 -20.98 -0.40
CA ASP A 162 -10.31 -21.70 0.23
C ASP A 162 -11.61 -20.90 0.12
N ALA A 163 -11.55 -19.58 0.27
CA ALA A 163 -12.68 -18.68 0.06
C ALA A 163 -13.22 -18.78 -1.37
N ALA A 164 -12.34 -18.74 -2.38
CA ALA A 164 -12.70 -18.91 -3.79
C ALA A 164 -13.43 -20.23 -4.05
N ASN A 165 -12.92 -21.33 -3.48
CA ASN A 165 -13.58 -22.64 -3.58
C ASN A 165 -14.97 -22.63 -2.94
N GLY A 166 -15.10 -22.06 -1.73
CA GLY A 166 -16.38 -21.94 -1.04
C GLY A 166 -17.40 -21.13 -1.83
N PHE A 167 -17.01 -19.97 -2.37
CA PHE A 167 -17.90 -19.14 -3.18
C PHE A 167 -18.31 -19.83 -4.50
N ASN A 168 -17.40 -20.52 -5.16
CA ASN A 168 -17.71 -21.30 -6.37
C ASN A 168 -18.72 -22.40 -6.07
N GLN A 169 -18.62 -23.07 -4.91
CA GLN A 169 -19.59 -24.07 -4.48
C GLN A 169 -20.96 -23.46 -4.19
N VAL A 170 -21.01 -22.30 -3.51
CA VAL A 170 -22.27 -21.59 -3.25
C VAL A 170 -22.95 -21.18 -4.56
N ALA A 171 -22.21 -20.53 -5.47
CA ALA A 171 -22.72 -20.09 -6.77
C ALA A 171 -23.28 -21.27 -7.59
N LYS A 172 -22.52 -22.37 -7.69
CA LYS A 172 -22.96 -23.59 -8.38
C LYS A 172 -24.24 -24.17 -7.78
N THR A 173 -24.37 -24.15 -6.45
CA THR A 173 -25.56 -24.68 -5.77
C THR A 173 -26.79 -23.82 -6.07
N LEU A 174 -26.67 -22.49 -6.08
CA LEU A 174 -27.75 -21.56 -6.42
C LEU A 174 -28.18 -21.66 -7.89
N GLU A 175 -27.23 -21.87 -8.81
CA GLU A 175 -27.51 -22.07 -10.24
C GLU A 175 -28.25 -23.38 -10.51
N THR A 176 -27.90 -24.44 -9.79
CA THR A 176 -28.51 -25.77 -9.96
C THR A 176 -29.81 -25.95 -9.18
N ASN A 177 -30.04 -25.15 -8.14
CA ASN A 177 -31.24 -25.21 -7.29
C ASN A 177 -31.95 -23.85 -7.22
N PRO A 178 -32.51 -23.35 -8.33
CA PRO A 178 -33.08 -22.01 -8.40
C PRO A 178 -34.29 -21.80 -7.49
N ALA A 179 -34.93 -22.87 -7.01
CA ALA A 179 -36.09 -22.83 -6.11
C ALA A 179 -35.71 -22.75 -4.61
N LEU A 180 -34.42 -22.80 -4.28
CA LEU A 180 -33.94 -22.76 -2.89
C LEU A 180 -34.27 -21.43 -2.20
N PHE A 181 -34.29 -20.35 -2.97
CA PHE A 181 -34.64 -19.01 -2.55
C PHE A 181 -35.59 -18.37 -3.56
N ASP A 182 -36.32 -17.33 -3.14
CA ASP A 182 -37.00 -16.46 -4.08
C ASP A 182 -35.99 -15.75 -5.01
N ASN A 183 -36.49 -15.19 -6.12
CA ASN A 183 -35.62 -14.61 -7.15
C ASN A 183 -34.72 -13.48 -6.64
N LEU A 184 -35.20 -12.65 -5.70
CA LEU A 184 -34.43 -11.51 -5.18
C LEU A 184 -33.31 -12.00 -4.27
N THR A 185 -33.64 -12.87 -3.32
CA THR A 185 -32.67 -13.46 -2.39
C THR A 185 -31.64 -14.28 -3.14
N ARG A 186 -32.05 -15.10 -4.12
CA ARG A 186 -31.14 -15.85 -4.97
C ARG A 186 -30.18 -14.93 -5.72
N LYS A 187 -30.68 -13.85 -6.33
CA LYS A 187 -29.84 -12.88 -7.05
C LYS A 187 -28.79 -12.28 -6.11
N PHE A 188 -29.20 -11.84 -4.92
CA PHE A 188 -28.28 -11.27 -3.93
C PHE A 188 -27.13 -12.24 -3.59
N TYR A 189 -27.43 -13.48 -3.20
CA TYR A 189 -26.39 -14.44 -2.84
C TYR A 189 -25.53 -14.85 -4.05
N LEU A 190 -26.13 -15.05 -5.22
CA LEU A 190 -25.39 -15.49 -6.41
C LEU A 190 -24.43 -14.40 -6.90
N ASP A 191 -24.90 -13.15 -6.99
CA ASP A 191 -24.06 -12.04 -7.44
C ASP A 191 -22.92 -11.79 -6.45
N ASN A 192 -23.20 -11.84 -5.14
CA ASN A 192 -22.18 -11.67 -4.12
C ASN A 192 -21.16 -12.81 -4.14
N ALA A 193 -21.61 -14.07 -4.22
CA ALA A 193 -20.72 -15.22 -4.30
C ALA A 193 -19.83 -15.15 -5.55
N ARG A 194 -20.39 -14.81 -6.71
CA ARG A 194 -19.59 -14.67 -7.94
C ARG A 194 -18.60 -13.52 -7.85
N TRP A 195 -19.03 -12.36 -7.36
CA TRP A 195 -18.15 -11.20 -7.19
C TRP A 195 -17.01 -11.49 -6.21
N THR A 196 -17.34 -11.90 -4.99
CA THR A 196 -16.35 -12.14 -3.94
C THR A 196 -15.48 -13.35 -4.28
N GLY A 197 -16.03 -14.38 -4.93
CA GLY A 197 -15.27 -15.51 -5.46
C GLY A 197 -14.25 -15.09 -6.51
N LEU A 198 -14.63 -14.21 -7.45
CA LEU A 198 -13.71 -13.65 -8.45
C LEU A 198 -12.57 -12.88 -7.79
N LEU A 199 -12.89 -12.02 -6.81
CA LEU A 199 -11.90 -11.29 -6.01
C LEU A 199 -10.93 -12.24 -5.28
N ALA A 200 -11.46 -13.31 -4.68
CA ALA A 200 -10.68 -14.30 -3.96
C ALA A 200 -9.73 -15.08 -4.89
N GLN A 201 -10.20 -15.48 -6.07
CA GLN A 201 -9.37 -16.17 -7.06
C GLN A 201 -8.18 -15.31 -7.50
N PHE A 202 -8.41 -14.01 -7.69
CA PHE A 202 -7.35 -13.06 -8.05
C PHE A 202 -6.35 -12.87 -6.91
N ALA A 203 -6.83 -12.61 -5.68
CA ALA A 203 -5.95 -12.48 -4.51
C ALA A 203 -5.14 -13.77 -4.22
N ALA A 204 -5.67 -14.94 -4.57
CA ALA A 204 -4.99 -16.23 -4.46
C ALA A 204 -3.97 -16.49 -5.60
N GLY A 205 -3.84 -15.59 -6.58
CA GLY A 205 -2.99 -15.79 -7.75
C GLY A 205 -3.49 -16.86 -8.72
N GLN A 206 -4.78 -17.24 -8.64
CA GLN A 206 -5.40 -18.24 -9.52
C GLN A 206 -5.83 -17.65 -10.87
N LEU A 207 -5.90 -16.32 -10.97
CA LEU A 207 -6.21 -15.58 -12.19
C LEU A 207 -5.04 -14.66 -12.56
N SER A 208 -4.73 -14.61 -13.86
CA SER A 208 -3.86 -13.56 -14.39
C SER A 208 -4.59 -12.22 -14.43
N ASP A 209 -3.84 -11.11 -14.47
CA ASP A 209 -4.38 -9.76 -14.64
C ASP A 209 -5.35 -9.65 -15.84
N GLU A 210 -5.01 -10.31 -16.95
CA GLU A 210 -5.84 -10.31 -18.16
C GLU A 210 -7.15 -11.07 -17.93
N ALA A 211 -7.09 -12.27 -17.35
CA ALA A 211 -8.29 -13.07 -17.07
C ALA A 211 -9.21 -12.37 -16.06
N PHE A 212 -8.63 -11.77 -15.01
CA PHE A 212 -9.38 -11.01 -14.01
C PHE A 212 -10.02 -9.76 -14.63
N SER A 213 -9.28 -8.99 -15.44
CA SER A 213 -9.81 -7.83 -16.17
C SER A 213 -10.95 -8.20 -17.12
N GLN A 214 -10.86 -9.33 -17.83
CA GLN A 214 -11.93 -9.85 -18.66
C GLN A 214 -13.17 -10.21 -17.84
N ALA A 215 -13.00 -10.86 -16.69
CA ALA A 215 -14.11 -11.18 -15.79
C ALA A 215 -14.77 -9.91 -15.21
N LEU A 216 -14.00 -8.87 -14.89
CA LEU A 216 -14.54 -7.58 -14.45
C LEU A 216 -15.41 -6.91 -15.52
N ASN A 217 -15.11 -7.08 -16.81
CA ASN A 217 -15.98 -6.55 -17.88
C ASN A 217 -17.38 -7.16 -17.84
N GLN A 218 -17.50 -8.45 -17.50
CA GLN A 218 -18.81 -9.11 -17.41
C GLN A 218 -19.68 -8.46 -16.34
N PHE A 219 -19.11 -8.07 -15.20
CA PHE A 219 -19.83 -7.32 -14.16
C PHE A 219 -20.07 -5.86 -14.55
N ALA A 220 -19.08 -5.20 -15.17
CA ALA A 220 -19.17 -3.79 -15.55
C ALA A 220 -20.21 -3.52 -16.64
N ASP A 221 -20.41 -4.49 -17.54
CA ASP A 221 -21.31 -4.40 -18.68
C ASP A 221 -22.74 -4.87 -18.34
N ASP A 222 -22.95 -5.48 -17.18
CA ASP A 222 -24.28 -5.86 -16.69
C ASP A 222 -24.91 -4.72 -15.87
N PRO A 223 -25.88 -3.96 -16.42
CA PRO A 223 -26.53 -2.88 -15.69
C PRO A 223 -27.42 -3.37 -14.54
N ALA A 224 -27.75 -4.66 -14.49
CA ALA A 224 -28.51 -5.26 -13.40
C ALA A 224 -27.61 -5.74 -12.25
N SER A 225 -26.28 -5.71 -12.41
CA SER A 225 -25.34 -6.10 -11.37
C SER A 225 -25.15 -4.97 -10.35
N ASP A 226 -25.32 -5.30 -9.07
CA ASP A 226 -25.01 -4.39 -7.96
C ASP A 226 -23.50 -4.08 -7.85
N TYR A 227 -22.66 -4.81 -8.60
CA TYR A 227 -21.21 -4.70 -8.62
C TYR A 227 -20.67 -3.97 -9.86
N ALA A 228 -21.51 -3.54 -10.80
CA ALA A 228 -21.06 -2.93 -12.05
C ALA A 228 -20.18 -1.69 -11.84
N ALA A 229 -20.55 -0.82 -10.89
CA ALA A 229 -19.76 0.37 -10.56
C ALA A 229 -18.40 0.00 -9.94
N LYS A 230 -18.40 -0.97 -9.00
CA LYS A 230 -17.18 -1.46 -8.34
C LYS A 230 -16.23 -2.13 -9.34
N ALA A 231 -16.77 -2.89 -10.30
CA ALA A 231 -15.98 -3.51 -11.36
C ALA A 231 -15.27 -2.47 -12.24
N LYS A 232 -15.95 -1.36 -12.58
CA LYS A 232 -15.36 -0.26 -13.35
C LYS A 232 -14.26 0.46 -12.58
N GLU A 233 -14.48 0.71 -11.30
CA GLU A 233 -13.49 1.33 -10.41
C GLU A 233 -12.26 0.43 -10.25
N LEU A 234 -12.45 -0.85 -9.93
CA LEU A 234 -11.35 -1.79 -9.76
C LEU A 234 -10.53 -1.96 -11.04
N LYS A 235 -11.17 -1.98 -12.22
CA LYS A 235 -10.48 -2.02 -13.51
C LYS A 235 -9.60 -0.78 -13.74
N LYS A 236 -10.07 0.40 -13.33
CA LYS A 236 -9.28 1.64 -13.39
C LYS A 236 -8.05 1.52 -12.50
N ASP A 237 -8.22 0.99 -11.29
CA ASP A 237 -7.12 0.84 -10.33
C ASP A 237 -6.09 -0.20 -10.79
N MET A 238 -6.52 -1.29 -11.41
CA MET A 238 -5.63 -2.25 -12.07
C MET A 238 -4.81 -1.64 -13.21
N GLY A 239 -5.40 -0.69 -13.96
CA GLY A 239 -4.70 0.03 -15.03
C GLY A 239 -3.71 1.08 -14.54
N SER A 240 -3.64 1.33 -13.22
CA SER A 240 -2.81 2.38 -12.62
C SER A 240 -1.32 2.13 -12.86
N ILE A 241 -0.60 3.21 -13.19
CA ILE A 241 0.87 3.18 -13.37
C ILE A 241 1.57 2.69 -12.10
N TRP A 242 1.00 2.93 -10.92
CA TRP A 242 1.58 2.52 -9.64
C TRP A 242 1.67 1.00 -9.49
N ARG A 243 0.72 0.24 -10.07
CA ARG A 243 0.78 -1.22 -10.09
C ARG A 243 1.96 -1.72 -10.93
N LYS A 244 2.28 -1.04 -12.05
CA LYS A 244 3.44 -1.38 -12.91
C LYS A 244 4.79 -1.07 -12.27
N ILE A 245 4.83 -0.18 -11.28
CA ILE A 245 6.04 0.19 -10.55
C ILE A 245 6.25 -0.73 -9.34
N GLY A 246 5.16 -1.22 -8.75
CA GLY A 246 5.19 -2.07 -7.54
C GLY A 246 5.21 -3.58 -7.79
N GLY A 247 4.82 -4.06 -8.98
CA GLY A 247 4.90 -5.46 -9.40
C GLY A 247 6.14 -5.75 -10.24
#